data_AF-A0AAD2WEY2-F1
#
_entry.id   AF-A0AAD2WEY2-F1
#
_cell.length_a   1.000
_cell.length_b   1.000
_cell.length_c   1.000
_cell.angle_alpha   90.00
_cell.angle_beta   90.00
_cell.angle_gamma   90.00
#
_symmetry.space_group_name_H-M   'P 1'
#
loop_
_entity.id
_entity.type
_entity.pdbx_description
1 polymer ?
#
loop_
_entity_poly.entity_id
_entity_poly.type
_entity_poly.pdbx_seq_one_letter_code
_entity_poly.pdbx_strand_id
1 'polypeptide(L)' 'MSPTACAAMTKPERVFALIDCNSFYASCERVFRLDLRAKPVVVLSNNDLRGGNR' A
#
# COMPACT_ATOMS: atom_id res chain seq x y z
N MET A 1 31.51 -28.59 35.05
CA MET A 1 30.33 -28.12 35.80
C MET A 1 30.19 -26.62 35.62
N SER A 2 29.45 -26.17 34.60
CA SER A 2 28.43 -25.13 34.81
C SER A 2 27.25 -25.51 33.91
N PRO A 3 26.02 -25.57 34.46
CA PRO A 3 24.86 -26.06 33.76
C PRO A 3 24.28 -24.94 32.91
N THR A 4 23.81 -25.30 31.72
CA THR A 4 22.54 -24.84 31.13
C THR A 4 22.05 -23.48 31.64
N ALA A 5 22.68 -22.39 31.16
CA ALA A 5 21.97 -21.13 31.09
C ALA A 5 20.90 -21.33 30.02
N CYS A 6 19.71 -21.70 30.48
CA CYS A 6 18.49 -21.84 29.71
C CYS A 6 18.49 -20.81 28.57
N ALA A 7 18.51 -21.29 27.33
CA ALA A 7 18.21 -20.46 26.18
C ALA A 7 16.79 -19.93 26.38
N ALA A 8 16.68 -18.73 26.94
CA ALA A 8 15.43 -18.01 27.04
C ALA A 8 14.95 -17.82 25.61
N MET A 9 13.95 -18.61 25.22
CA MET A 9 13.36 -18.58 23.90
C MET A 9 12.59 -17.26 23.81
N THR A 10 13.28 -16.20 23.40
CA THR A 10 12.71 -14.87 23.24
C THR A 10 11.63 -14.98 22.18
N LYS A 11 10.39 -14.63 22.56
CA LYS A 11 9.25 -14.51 21.66
C LYS A 11 9.70 -13.79 20.39
N PRO A 12 9.39 -14.30 19.18
CA PRO A 12 9.79 -13.60 17.95
C PRO A 12 9.26 -12.17 17.99
N GLU A 13 10.17 -11.22 17.82
CA GLU A 13 9.87 -9.81 17.59
C GLU A 13 8.86 -9.73 16.43
N ARG A 14 7.69 -9.12 16.69
CA ARG A 14 6.66 -8.97 15.66
C ARG A 14 7.08 -7.86 14.72
N VAL A 15 7.42 -8.21 13.49
CA VAL A 15 7.70 -7.26 12.41
C VAL A 15 6.38 -6.87 11.75
N PHE A 16 6.12 -5.57 11.66
CA PHE A 16 4.98 -5.01 10.95
C PHE A 16 5.48 -4.21 9.74
N ALA A 17 4.75 -4.31 8.63
CA ALA A 17 4.99 -3.51 7.43
C ALA A 17 3.69 -2.83 7.02
N LEU A 18 3.78 -1.55 6.66
CA LEU A 18 2.68 -0.81 6.03
C LEU A 18 2.87 -0.89 4.51
N ILE A 19 1.86 -1.38 3.81
CA ILE A 19 1.86 -1.49 2.36
C ILE A 19 0.79 -0.55 1.82
N ASP A 20 1.21 0.37 0.95
CA ASP A 20 0.34 1.26 0.21
C ASP A 20 0.69 1.23 -1.27
N CYS A 21 -0.30 1.48 -2.13
CA CYS A 21 -0.14 1.47 -3.58
C CYS A 21 -0.08 2.89 -4.12
N ASN A 22 0.97 3.20 -4.88
CA ASN A 22 1.07 4.49 -5.54
C ASN A 22 -0.11 4.71 -6.50
N SER A 23 -0.99 5.65 -6.17
CA SER A 23 -2.17 5.99 -6.97
C SER A 23 -3.01 4.77 -7.36
N PHE A 24 -3.37 3.93 -6.37
CA PHE A 24 -4.01 2.61 -6.54
C PHE A 24 -5.01 2.51 -7.69
N TYR A 25 -6.06 3.34 -7.70
CA TYR A 25 -7.10 3.29 -8.74
C TYR A 25 -6.55 3.57 -10.14
N ALA A 26 -5.70 4.59 -10.30
CA ALA A 26 -5.08 4.90 -11.60
C ALA A 26 -4.10 3.81 -12.06
N SER A 27 -3.41 3.17 -11.11
CA SER A 27 -2.49 2.07 -11.39
C SER A 27 -3.24 0.81 -11.85
N CYS A 28 -4.39 0.50 -11.23
CA CYS A 28 -5.27 -0.57 -11.69
C CYS A 28 -5.76 -0.34 -13.13
N GLU A 29 -6.21 0.88 -13.45
CA GLU A 29 -6.62 1.22 -14.82
C GLU A 29 -5.49 0.96 -15.82
N ARG A 30 -4.24 1.34 -15.54
CA ARG A 30 -3.10 1.09 -16.45
C ARG A 30 -2.75 -0.39 -16.65
N VAL A 31 -3.06 -1.25 -15.67
CA VAL A 31 -2.84 -2.70 -15.79
C VAL A 31 -3.83 -3.30 -16.80
N PHE A 32 -5.11 -2.90 -16.74
CA PHE A 32 -6.16 -3.44 -17.60
C PHE A 32 -6.31 -2.66 -18.93
N ARG A 33 -5.88 -1.40 -18.97
CA ARG A 33 -5.85 -0.52 -20.15
C ARG A 33 -4.40 -0.13 -20.46
N LEU A 34 -3.71 -1.03 -21.16
CA LEU A 34 -2.29 -0.87 -21.52
C LEU A 34 -2.01 0.42 -22.31
N ASP A 35 -2.98 0.92 -23.06
CA ASP A 35 -2.87 2.17 -23.82
C ASP A 35 -2.84 3.44 -22.94
N LEU A 36 -3.09 3.31 -21.63
CA LEU A 36 -2.98 4.39 -20.64
C LEU A 36 -1.59 4.47 -19.98
N ARG A 37 -0.65 3.54 -20.27
CA ARG A 37 0.66 3.47 -19.59
C ARG A 37 1.48 4.75 -19.67
N ALA A 38 1.49 5.39 -20.84
CA ALA A 38 2.24 6.63 -21.08
C ALA A 38 1.34 7.88 -21.02
N LYS A 39 0.11 7.74 -20.52
CA LYS A 39 -0.86 8.83 -20.46
C LYS A 39 -1.05 9.29 -19.00
N PRO A 40 -1.22 10.59 -18.76
CA PRO A 40 -1.70 11.07 -17.48
C PRO A 40 -3.10 10.49 -17.23
N VAL A 41 -3.33 9.96 -16.03
CA VAL A 41 -4.60 9.35 -15.62
C VAL A 41 -5.02 9.98 -14.30
N VAL A 42 -6.26 10.46 -14.24
CA VAL A 42 -6.93 10.91 -13.02
C VAL A 42 -8.20 10.09 -12.88
N VAL A 43 -8.46 9.61 -11.66
CA VAL A 43 -9.70 8.91 -11.31
C VAL A 43 -10.51 9.85 -10.43
N LEU A 44 -11.69 10.24 -10.91
CA LEU A 44 -12.62 11.12 -10.19
C LEU A 44 -13.85 10.33 -9.74
N SER A 45 -14.31 10.64 -8.54
CA SER A 45 -15.63 10.30 -8.06
C SER A 45 -16.65 11.35 -8.52
N ASN A 46 -17.92 10.96 -8.57
CA ASN A 46 -19.00 11.89 -8.87
C ASN A 46 -19.08 13.07 -7.88
N ASN A 47 -18.52 12.92 -6.68
CA ASN A 47 -18.54 13.95 -5.65
C ASN A 47 -17.43 15.00 -5.82
N ASP A 48 -16.36 14.66 -6.54
CA ASP A 48 -15.21 15.54 -6.72
C ASP A 48 -15.59 16.81 -7.51
N LEU A 49 -16.64 16.72 -8.33
CA LEU A 49 -17.20 17.84 -9.09
C LEU A 49 -17.97 18.85 -8.24
N ARG A 50 -18.29 18.54 -6.97
CA ARG A 50 -19.13 19.39 -6.09
C ARG A 50 -18.33 20.34 -5.19
N GLY A 51 -17.00 20.36 -5.29
CA GLY A 51 -16.11 21.11 -4.40
C GLY A 51 -15.59 22.46 -4.93
N GLY A 52 -15.92 22.84 -6.17
CA GLY A 52 -15.32 24.02 -6.82
C GLY A 52 -16.02 25.37 -6.55
N ASN A 53 -17.18 25.40 -5.89
CA ASN A 53 -17.92 26.64 -5.65
C ASN A 53 -18.88 26.55 -4.43
N ARG A 54 -18.40 25.97 -3.33
CA ARG A 54 -18.98 26.18 -1.99
C ARG A 54 -17.96 26.87 -1.11
#